data_AF-A0A368K6K0-F1
#
_entry.id   AF-A0A368K6K0-F1
#
_cell.length_a   1.000
_cell.length_b   1.000
_cell.length_c   1.000
_cell.angle_alpha   90.00
_cell.angle_beta   90.00
_cell.angle_gamma   90.00
#
_symmetry.space_group_name_H-M   'P 1'
#
loop_
_entity.id
_entity.type
_entity.pdbx_description
1 polymer ?
#
loop_
_entity_poly.entity_id
_entity_poly.type
_entity_poly.pdbx_seq_one_letter_code
_entity_poly.pdbx_strand_id
1 'polypeptide(L)' 'MSDMDTRNKHCKPPLLGRLKTLLAFLRAEAERRRALADILARHDEHWLDDVGLTREEARRILKKPLLRRIRDWTSRDER' A
#
# COMPACT_ATOMS: atom_id res chain seq x y z
N MET A 1 30.49 27.22 -31.22
CA MET A 1 30.06 28.34 -30.36
C MET A 1 28.63 28.68 -30.79
N SER A 2 27.59 28.44 -29.99
CA SER A 2 27.53 28.47 -28.53
C SER A 2 26.56 27.42 -28.00
N ASP A 3 26.99 26.77 -26.91
CA ASP A 3 26.14 26.19 -25.87
C ASP A 3 24.89 27.03 -25.62
N MET A 4 23.73 26.38 -25.61
CA MET A 4 22.66 26.81 -24.71
C MET A 4 21.77 25.64 -24.30
N ASP A 5 22.02 25.24 -23.04
CA ASP A 5 20.99 25.00 -22.04
C ASP A 5 20.41 23.58 -21.93
N THR A 6 21.28 22.67 -21.46
CA THR A 6 20.91 21.53 -20.61
C THR A 6 20.18 22.01 -19.34
N ARG A 7 18.88 22.31 -19.47
CA ARG A 7 17.97 22.52 -18.33
C ARG A 7 17.26 21.22 -17.98
N ASN A 8 17.97 20.45 -17.17
CA ASN A 8 17.41 19.50 -16.23
C ASN A 8 16.24 20.13 -15.43
N LYS A 9 14.99 19.72 -15.69
CA LYS A 9 13.84 20.04 -14.83
C LYS A 9 12.86 18.87 -14.78
N HIS A 10 13.14 17.96 -13.86
CA HIS A 10 12.21 17.06 -13.15
C HIS A 10 10.82 16.90 -13.78
N CYS A 11 10.70 16.03 -14.78
CA CYS A 11 9.39 15.56 -15.22
C CYS A 11 8.82 14.69 -14.10
N LYS A 12 7.97 15.30 -13.26
CA LYS A 12 7.05 14.59 -12.37
C LYS A 12 6.49 13.39 -13.15
N PRO A 13 6.50 12.16 -12.59
CA PRO A 13 5.96 11.01 -13.30
C PRO A 13 4.54 11.38 -13.78
N PRO A 14 4.20 11.11 -15.05
CA PRO A 14 2.93 11.55 -15.62
C PRO A 14 1.81 11.11 -14.69
N LEU A 15 0.78 11.93 -14.50
CA LEU A 15 -0.34 11.64 -13.59
C LEU A 15 -0.87 10.19 -13.74
N LEU A 16 -0.82 9.67 -14.97
CA LEU A 16 -1.13 8.29 -15.33
C LEU A 16 -0.24 7.24 -14.64
N GLY A 17 1.07 7.48 -14.50
CA GLY A 17 1.99 6.61 -13.77
C GLY A 17 1.66 6.56 -12.29
N ARG A 18 1.41 7.71 -11.66
CA ARG A 18 0.98 7.79 -10.25
C ARG A 18 -0.37 7.09 -10.01
N LEU A 19 -1.32 7.26 -10.93
CA LEU A 19 -2.62 6.58 -10.89
C LEU A 19 -2.47 5.05 -11.02
N LYS A 20 -1.62 4.57 -11.93
CA LYS A 20 -1.33 3.13 -12.06
C LYS A 20 -0.72 2.55 -10.79
N THR A 21 0.23 3.25 -10.18
CA THR A 21 0.83 2.82 -8.91
C THR A 21 -0.19 2.79 -7.78
N LEU A 22 -1.06 3.80 -7.69
CA LEU A 22 -2.14 3.82 -6.72
C LEU A 22 -3.12 2.66 -6.92
N LEU A 23 -3.53 2.38 -8.17
CA LEU A 23 -4.41 1.26 -8.48
C LEU A 23 -3.77 -0.09 -8.15
N ALA A 24 -2.48 -0.26 -8.44
CA ALA A 24 -1.72 -1.46 -8.06
C ALA A 24 -1.67 -1.62 -6.53
N PHE A 25 -1.42 -0.55 -5.79
CA PHE A 25 -1.48 -0.54 -4.33
C PHE A 25 -2.87 -0.93 -3.82
N LEU A 26 -3.93 -0.30 -4.33
CA LEU A 26 -5.31 -0.58 -3.94
C LEU A 26 -5.68 -2.05 -4.19
N ARG A 27 -5.23 -2.61 -5.30
CA ARG A 27 -5.46 -4.02 -5.64
C ARG A 27 -4.73 -4.97 -4.71
N ALA A 28 -3.43 -4.75 -4.50
CA ALA A 28 -2.63 -5.56 -3.57
C ALA A 28 -3.16 -5.47 -2.12
N GLU A 29 -3.62 -4.29 -1.72
CA GLU A 29 -4.25 -4.08 -0.41
C GLU A 29 -5.59 -4.81 -0.29
N ALA A 30 -6.41 -4.81 -1.35
CA ALA A 30 -7.66 -5.56 -1.38
C ALA A 30 -7.43 -7.07 -1.30
N GLU A 31 -6.44 -7.59 -2.02
CA GLU A 31 -6.05 -9.01 -1.98
C GLU A 31 -5.53 -9.41 -0.59
N ARG A 32 -4.64 -8.61 0.02
CA ARG A 32 -4.15 -8.83 1.39
C ARG A 32 -5.28 -8.85 2.41
N ARG A 33 -6.24 -7.93 2.31
CA ARG A 33 -7.40 -7.89 3.20
C ARG A 33 -8.30 -9.11 3.02
N ARG A 34 -8.49 -9.56 1.79
CA ARG A 34 -9.28 -10.75 1.50
C ARG A 34 -8.63 -11.98 2.11
N ALA A 35 -7.33 -12.16 1.91
CA ALA A 35 -6.57 -13.23 2.54
C ALA A 35 -6.67 -13.18 4.07
N LEU A 36 -6.50 -12.00 4.68
CA LEU A 36 -6.61 -11.83 6.14
C LEU A 36 -8.03 -12.12 6.67
N ALA A 37 -9.06 -11.72 5.92
CA ALA A 37 -10.45 -12.02 6.26
C ALA A 37 -10.75 -13.51 6.13
N ASP A 38 -10.21 -14.17 5.11
CA ASP A 38 -10.36 -15.62 4.90
C ASP A 38 -9.65 -16.42 6.00
N ILE A 39 -8.45 -16.00 6.41
CA ILE A 39 -7.74 -16.57 7.57
C ILE A 39 -8.61 -16.45 8.82
N LEU A 40 -9.13 -15.25 9.12
CA LEU A 40 -9.98 -15.03 10.30
C LEU A 40 -11.33 -15.78 10.26
N ALA A 41 -11.83 -16.11 9.07
CA ALA A 41 -13.11 -16.77 8.86
C ALA A 41 -13.01 -18.30 8.87
N ARG A 42 -11.88 -18.87 8.43
CA ARG A 42 -11.76 -20.31 8.14
C ARG A 42 -10.66 -21.03 8.91
N HIS A 43 -9.66 -20.32 9.44
CA HIS A 43 -8.46 -20.93 10.00
C HIS A 43 -8.31 -20.61 11.50
N ASP A 44 -7.84 -21.59 12.28
CA ASP A 44 -7.48 -21.42 13.69
C ASP A 44 -6.36 -20.39 13.87
N GLU A 45 -6.27 -19.79 15.07
CA GLU A 45 -5.36 -18.70 15.44
C GLU A 45 -3.87 -18.95 15.10
N HIS A 46 -3.45 -20.21 14.93
CA HIS A 46 -2.08 -20.56 14.57
C HIS A 46 -1.53 -19.87 13.30
N TRP A 47 -2.35 -19.57 12.29
CA TRP A 47 -1.87 -18.82 11.10
C TRP A 47 -1.60 -17.35 11.40
N LEU A 48 -2.22 -16.79 12.43
CA LEU A 48 -1.94 -15.43 12.89
C LEU A 48 -0.66 -15.40 13.73
N ASP A 49 -0.42 -16.45 14.52
CA ASP A 49 0.82 -16.61 15.29
C ASP A 49 2.05 -16.68 14.37
N ASP A 50 1.97 -17.38 13.23
CA ASP A 50 3.05 -17.47 12.24
C ASP A 50 3.47 -16.10 11.67
N VAL A 51 2.55 -15.13 11.64
CA VAL A 51 2.81 -13.76 11.20
C VAL A 51 2.97 -12.78 12.36
N GLY A 52 3.00 -13.29 13.61
CA GLY A 52 3.17 -12.51 14.82
C GLY A 52 2.02 -11.51 15.08
N LEU A 53 0.80 -11.84 14.63
CA LEU A 53 -0.37 -11.00 14.81
C LEU A 53 -1.37 -11.67 15.77
N THR A 54 -1.97 -10.87 16.64
CA THR A 54 -3.16 -11.29 17.38
C THR A 54 -4.42 -11.15 16.53
N ARG A 55 -5.48 -11.87 16.90
CA ARG A 55 -6.80 -11.76 16.27
C ARG A 55 -7.37 -10.34 16.33
N GLU A 56 -7.19 -9.64 17.45
CA GLU A 56 -7.59 -8.25 17.65
C GLU A 56 -6.81 -7.30 16.75
N GLU A 57 -5.51 -7.53 16.54
CA GLU A 57 -4.69 -6.77 15.61
C GLU A 57 -5.10 -7.00 14.16
N ALA A 58 -5.33 -8.25 13.77
CA ALA A 58 -5.86 -8.60 12.45
C ALA A 58 -7.21 -7.89 12.18
N ARG A 59 -8.12 -7.90 13.17
CA ARG A 59 -9.39 -7.16 13.08
C ARG A 59 -9.20 -5.65 13.00
N ARG A 60 -8.26 -5.08 13.74
CA ARG A 60 -7.91 -3.65 13.65
C ARG A 60 -7.34 -3.30 12.27
N ILE A 61 -6.49 -4.16 11.72
CA ILE A 61 -5.97 -4.06 10.35
C ILE A 61 -7.12 -4.13 9.35
N LEU A 62 -8.17 -4.93 9.55
CA LEU A 62 -9.34 -4.92 8.67
C LEU A 62 -10.24 -3.69 8.84
N LYS A 63 -10.36 -3.13 10.04
CA LYS A 63 -11.21 -1.95 10.31
C LYS A 63 -10.58 -0.61 9.93
N LYS A 64 -9.26 -0.54 9.70
CA LYS A 64 -8.57 0.72 9.38
C LYS A 64 -9.15 1.39 8.11
N PRO A 65 -9.50 2.68 8.11
CA PRO A 65 -10.08 3.30 6.93
C PRO A 65 -9.08 3.37 5.77
N LEU A 66 -9.56 3.21 4.54
CA LEU A 66 -8.73 3.18 3.32
C LEU A 66 -7.87 4.44 3.19
N LEU A 67 -8.44 5.62 3.45
CA LEU A 67 -7.73 6.91 3.38
C LEU A 67 -6.52 6.97 4.32
N ARG A 68 -6.62 6.41 5.53
CA ARG A 68 -5.51 6.36 6.48
C ARG A 68 -4.38 5.45 6.00
N ARG A 69 -4.70 4.40 5.24
CA ARG A 69 -3.70 3.50 4.64
C ARG A 69 -3.02 4.11 3.44
N ILE A 70 -3.79 4.76 2.57
CA ILE A 70 -3.24 5.52 1.44
C ILE A 70 -2.26 6.56 1.97
N ARG A 71 -2.64 7.31 3.02
CA ARG A 71 -1.76 8.26 3.70
C ARG A 71 -0.48 7.60 4.22
N ASP A 72 -0.60 6.50 4.96
CA ASP A 72 0.57 5.80 5.52
C ASP A 72 1.48 5.21 4.42
N TRP A 73 0.91 4.81 3.28
CA TRP A 73 1.66 4.36 2.10
C TRP A 73 2.40 5.53 1.45
N THR A 74 1.72 6.66 1.21
CA THR A 74 2.35 7.85 0.62
C THR A 74 3.44 8.43 1.52
N SER A 75 3.30 8.38 2.85
CA SER A 75 4.32 8.87 3.79
C SER A 75 5.54 7.95 3.92
N ARG A 76 5.47 6.71 3.43
CA ARG A 76 6.61 5.78 3.39
C ARG A 76 7.43 5.90 2.10
N ASP A 77 6.83 6.41 1.02
CA ASP A 77 7.48 6.62 -0.28
C ASP A 77 8.43 7.84 -0.27
N GLU A 78 8.30 8.72 0.72
CA GLU A 78 9.13 9.94 0.89
C GLU A 78 10.40 9.74 1.74
N ARG A 79 10.78 8.50 2.08
CA ARG A 79 11.94 8.18 2.92
C ARG A 79 12.91 7.23 2.22
#